data_AF-A0A103ERX4-F1
#
_entry.id   AF-A0A103ERX4-F1
#
_cell.length_a   1.000
_cell.length_b   1.000
_cell.length_c   1.000
_cell.angle_alpha   90.00
_cell.angle_beta   90.00
_cell.angle_gamma   90.00
#
_symmetry.space_group_name_H-M   'P 1'
#
loop_
_entity.id
_entity.type
_entity.pdbx_description
1 polymer ?
#
loop_
_entity_poly.entity_id
_entity_poly.type
_entity_poly.pdbx_seq_one_letter_code
_entity_poly.pdbx_strand_id
1 'polypeptide(L)'
;MSTIEVVRRPSIERAFREALSDPRNRGPVAAALGWDDSQVSRFLSGGMGLTIDKIDVAIMALDHRIVSRRYLEAHTTLSEVGLHCKCAREGFGECG
;
A
#
# COMPACT_ATOMS: atom_id res chain seq x y z
N MET A 1 3.20 28.27 14.21
CA MET A 1 2.78 27.95 12.82
C MET A 1 2.31 26.52 12.82
N SER A 2 1.00 26.29 12.79
CA SER A 2 0.43 24.94 12.74
C SER A 2 0.62 24.40 11.31
N THR A 3 1.43 23.36 11.16
CA THR A 3 1.63 22.68 9.88
C THR A 3 0.35 21.92 9.55
N ILE A 4 -0.38 22.36 8.53
CA ILE A 4 -1.52 21.59 8.01
C ILE A 4 -0.95 20.32 7.38
N GLU A 5 -1.15 19.19 8.05
CA GLU A 5 -0.76 17.88 7.54
C GLU A 5 -1.74 17.47 6.43
N VAL A 6 -1.32 17.66 5.17
CA VAL A 6 -2.12 17.25 4.02
C VAL A 6 -2.02 15.73 3.90
N VAL A 7 -3.00 15.02 4.45
CA VAL A 7 -3.16 13.57 4.28
C VAL A 7 -3.46 13.30 2.81
N ARG A 8 -2.41 12.98 2.04
CA ARG A 8 -2.54 12.63 0.61
C ARG A 8 -2.97 11.17 0.49
N ARG A 9 -3.90 10.91 -0.42
CA ARG A 9 -4.33 9.54 -0.75
C ARG A 9 -3.11 8.70 -1.18
N PRO A 10 -2.94 7.49 -0.63
CA PRO A 10 -1.89 6.57 -1.07
C PRO A 10 -2.00 6.31 -2.59
N SER A 11 -0.85 6.26 -3.28
CA SER A 11 -0.76 6.02 -4.72
C SER A 11 0.36 5.05 -5.04
N ILE A 12 0.05 4.01 -5.82
CA ILE A 12 1.01 3.00 -6.28
C ILE A 12 2.07 3.65 -7.17
N GLU A 13 1.70 4.59 -8.03
CA GLU A 13 2.65 5.34 -8.87
C GLU A 13 3.70 6.04 -8.00
N ARG A 14 3.24 6.72 -6.95
CA ARG A 14 4.12 7.44 -6.05
C ARG A 14 5.03 6.48 -5.28
N ALA A 15 4.50 5.36 -4.80
CA ALA A 15 5.29 4.33 -4.13
C ALA A 15 6.42 3.81 -5.05
N PHE A 16 6.14 3.57 -6.34
CA PHE A 16 7.20 3.22 -7.30
C PHE A 16 8.22 4.34 -7.47
N ARG A 17 7.79 5.59 -7.64
CA ARG A 17 8.71 6.71 -7.81
C ARG A 17 9.64 6.83 -6.61
N GLU A 18 9.10 6.76 -5.40
CA GLU A 18 9.89 6.81 -4.16
C GLU A 18 10.86 5.62 -4.06
N ALA A 19 10.38 4.40 -4.27
CA ALA A 19 11.20 3.20 -4.15
C ALA A 19 12.32 3.11 -5.21
N LEU A 20 12.05 3.50 -6.46
CA LEU A 20 13.02 3.43 -7.56
C LEU A 20 13.95 4.65 -7.65
N SER A 21 13.64 5.72 -6.90
CA SER A 21 14.50 6.91 -6.77
C SER A 21 15.38 6.87 -5.52
N ASP A 22 15.02 6.10 -4.48
CA ASP A 22 15.87 5.88 -3.31
C ASP A 22 16.95 4.82 -3.62
N PRO A 23 18.26 5.16 -3.56
CA PRO A 23 19.34 4.22 -3.83
C PRO A 23 19.28 2.94 -2.98
N ARG A 24 18.70 3.00 -1.77
CA ARG A 24 18.59 1.86 -0.85
C ARG A 24 17.54 0.85 -1.32
N ASN A 25 16.47 1.32 -1.95
CA ASN A 25 15.33 0.50 -2.35
C ASN A 25 15.35 0.17 -3.85
N ARG A 26 16.01 0.99 -4.67
CA ARG A 26 16.07 0.82 -6.12
C ARG A 26 16.57 -0.56 -6.52
N GLY A 27 17.70 -0.99 -5.96
CA GLY A 27 18.33 -2.28 -6.31
C GLY A 27 17.40 -3.47 -6.06
N PRO A 28 16.88 -3.66 -4.82
CA PRO A 28 15.93 -4.73 -4.51
C PRO A 28 14.67 -4.71 -5.39
N VAL A 29 14.06 -3.54 -5.60
CA VAL A 29 12.83 -3.43 -6.40
C VAL A 29 13.09 -3.72 -7.88
N ALA A 30 14.18 -3.19 -8.45
CA ALA A 30 14.57 -3.48 -9.83
C ALA A 30 14.90 -4.97 -10.02
N ALA A 31 15.63 -5.58 -9.07
CA ALA A 31 15.95 -7.00 -9.09
C ALA A 31 14.70 -7.89 -9.03
N ALA A 32 13.74 -7.57 -8.15
CA ALA A 32 12.47 -8.29 -8.07
C ALA A 32 11.70 -8.23 -9.40
N LEU A 33 11.74 -7.08 -10.09
CA LEU A 33 11.12 -6.89 -11.39
C LEU A 33 11.93 -7.47 -12.56
N GLY A 34 13.15 -7.97 -12.31
CA GLY A 34 14.08 -8.41 -13.34
C GLY A 34 14.47 -7.28 -14.30
N TRP A 35 14.62 -6.07 -13.77
CA TRP A 35 14.94 -4.86 -14.53
C TRP A 35 16.39 -4.41 -14.35
N ASP A 36 16.95 -3.89 -15.44
CA ASP A 36 18.18 -3.10 -15.40
C ASP A 36 17.90 -1.60 -15.22
N ASP A 37 18.96 -0.81 -15.03
CA ASP A 37 18.85 0.64 -14.83
C ASP A 37 18.21 1.39 -16.00
N SER A 38 18.35 0.87 -17.23
CA SER A 38 17.74 1.45 -18.43
C SER A 38 16.23 1.24 -18.43
N GLN A 39 15.76 0.09 -17.97
CA GLN A 39 14.35 -0.25 -17.83
C GLN A 39 13.73 0.55 -16.69
N VAL A 40 14.39 0.67 -15.54
CA VAL A 40 13.92 1.53 -14.45
C VAL A 40 13.76 2.97 -14.92
N SER A 41 14.74 3.50 -15.65
CA SER A 41 14.68 4.87 -16.18
C SER A 41 13.52 5.05 -17.16
N ARG A 42 13.33 4.10 -18.10
CA ARG A 42 12.19 4.10 -19.04
C ARG A 42 10.84 4.00 -18.34
N PHE A 43 10.73 3.21 -17.27
CA PHE A 43 9.51 3.14 -16.48
C PHE A 43 9.19 4.48 -15.81
N LEU A 44 10.17 5.09 -15.12
CA LEU A 44 9.99 6.36 -14.42
C LEU A 44 9.66 7.53 -15.35
N SER A 45 10.12 7.47 -16.60
CA SER A 45 9.78 8.44 -17.65
C SER A 45 8.48 8.13 -18.41
N GLY A 46 7.78 7.04 -18.07
CA GLY A 46 6.53 6.63 -18.73
C GLY A 46 6.70 5.96 -20.10
N GLY A 47 7.92 5.61 -20.50
CA GLY A 47 8.23 4.91 -21.76
C GLY A 47 8.10 3.39 -21.68
N MET A 48 7.75 2.85 -20.52
CA MET A 48 7.54 1.41 -20.29
C MET A 48 6.43 1.21 -19.24
N GLY A 49 5.56 0.22 -19.47
CA GLY A 49 4.55 -0.22 -18.50
C GLY A 49 4.93 -1.52 -17.79
N LEU A 50 4.13 -1.92 -16.81
CA LEU A 50 4.18 -3.26 -16.22
C LEU A 50 3.41 -4.25 -17.11
N THR A 51 4.00 -5.41 -17.36
CA THR A 51 3.31 -6.55 -17.96
C THR A 51 2.51 -7.31 -16.91
N ILE A 52 1.48 -8.05 -17.33
CA ILE A 52 0.55 -8.73 -16.42
C ILE A 52 1.29 -9.68 -15.45
N ASP A 53 2.30 -10.40 -15.95
CA ASP A 53 3.14 -11.32 -15.15
C ASP A 53 3.94 -10.63 -14.04
N LYS A 54 4.14 -9.32 -14.13
CA LYS A 54 4.90 -8.54 -13.15
C LYS A 54 4.03 -7.86 -12.11
N ILE A 55 2.71 -7.81 -12.27
CA ILE A 55 1.83 -7.01 -11.40
C ILE A 55 1.99 -7.42 -9.93
N ASP A 56 1.85 -8.70 -9.61
CA ASP A 56 1.92 -9.18 -8.22
C ASP A 56 3.30 -8.96 -7.60
N VAL A 57 4.36 -9.27 -8.35
CA VAL A 57 5.74 -9.06 -7.91
C VAL A 57 6.01 -7.58 -7.67
N ALA A 58 5.48 -6.70 -8.52
CA ALA A 58 5.65 -5.26 -8.38
C ALA A 58 4.97 -4.73 -7.10
N ILE A 59 3.77 -5.23 -6.77
CA ILE A 59 3.10 -4.90 -5.51
C ILE A 59 3.87 -5.43 -4.29
N MET A 60 4.38 -6.65 -4.35
CA MET A 60 5.15 -7.25 -3.26
C MET A 60 6.48 -6.53 -3.02
N ALA A 61 7.16 -6.08 -4.09
CA ALA A 61 8.42 -5.35 -3.98
C ALA A 61 8.26 -3.98 -3.28
N LEU A 62 7.06 -3.40 -3.30
CA LEU A 62 6.70 -2.18 -2.56
C LEU A 62 6.21 -2.46 -1.13
N ASP A 63 6.30 -3.71 -0.68
CA ASP A 63 5.70 -4.21 0.56
C ASP A 63 4.21 -3.84 0.71
N HIS A 64 3.47 -3.95 -0.38
CA HIS A 64 2.02 -3.77 -0.39
C HIS A 64 1.32 -5.11 -0.52
N ARG A 65 0.02 -5.13 -0.19
CA ARG A 65 -0.84 -6.31 -0.34
C ARG A 65 -2.16 -5.91 -0.98
N ILE A 66 -2.64 -6.73 -1.90
CA ILE A 66 -3.98 -6.59 -2.46
C ILE A 66 -4.94 -7.36 -1.56
N VAL A 67 -5.95 -6.67 -1.06
CA VAL A 67 -7.05 -7.26 -0.29
C VAL A 67 -8.36 -6.84 -0.91
N SER A 68 -9.38 -7.67 -0.79
CA SER A 68 -10.72 -7.30 -1.25
C SER A 68 -11.30 -6.20 -0.35
N ARG A 69 -12.19 -5.38 -0.91
CA ARG A 69 -12.94 -4.38 -0.13
C ARG A 69 -13.66 -5.02 1.06
N ARG A 70 -14.33 -6.16 0.81
CA ARG A 70 -15.05 -6.92 1.85
C ARG A 70 -14.14 -7.33 3.01
N TYR A 71 -12.89 -7.69 2.74
CA TYR A 71 -11.92 -8.04 3.78
C TYR A 71 -11.67 -6.85 4.72
N LEU A 72 -11.47 -5.64 4.17
CA LEU A 72 -11.26 -4.43 4.98
C LEU A 72 -12.53 -3.96 5.68
N GLU A 73 -13.70 -4.06 5.03
CA GLU A 73 -14.98 -3.70 5.65
C GLU A 73 -15.30 -4.58 6.87
N ALA A 74 -14.94 -5.87 6.83
CA ALA A 74 -15.06 -6.74 8.00
C ALA A 74 -14.24 -6.24 9.19
N HIS A 75 -13.03 -5.71 8.96
CA HIS A 75 -12.21 -5.10 10.01
C HIS A 75 -12.83 -3.81 10.56
N THR A 76 -13.44 -2.99 9.70
CA THR A 76 -14.16 -1.78 10.12
C THR A 76 -15.32 -2.14 11.04
N THR A 77 -16.19 -3.07 10.62
CA THR A 77 -17.31 -3.53 11.45
C THR A 77 -16.83 -4.13 12.77
N LEU A 78 -15.78 -4.96 12.75
CA LEU A 78 -15.17 -5.49 13.98
C LEU A 78 -14.66 -4.36 14.89
N SER A 79 -14.05 -3.32 14.34
CA SER A 79 -13.54 -2.18 15.13
C SER A 79 -14.66 -1.35 15.75
N GLU A 80 -15.81 -1.25 15.07
CA GLU A 80 -17.02 -0.60 15.59
C GLU A 80 -17.66 -1.43 16.72
N VAL A 81 -17.82 -2.74 16.52
CA VAL A 81 -18.56 -3.60 17.46
C VAL A 81 -17.67 -4.24 18.54
N GLY A 82 -16.35 -4.26 18.38
CA GLY A 82 -15.49 -5.16 19.14
C GLY A 82 -14.01 -4.82 19.13
N LEU A 83 -13.56 -4.11 20.18
CA LEU A 83 -12.33 -4.40 20.93
C LEU A 83 -12.22 -3.56 22.21
N HIS A 84 -12.87 -2.39 22.29
CA HIS A 84 -12.82 -1.51 23.49
C HIS A 84 -14.09 -1.51 24.35
N CYS A 85 -15.25 -1.85 23.80
CA CYS A 85 -16.52 -1.73 24.54
C CYS A 85 -16.68 -2.87 25.58
N LYS A 86 -16.42 -2.57 26.85
CA LYS A 86 -16.68 -3.52 27.97
C LYS A 86 -18.16 -3.94 28.02
N CYS A 87 -19.09 -3.01 27.80
CA CYS A 87 -20.53 -3.24 27.87
C CYS A 87 -21.02 -4.28 26.85
N ALA A 88 -20.53 -4.22 25.61
CA ALA A 88 -20.86 -5.21 24.59
C ALA A 88 -20.34 -6.61 24.95
N ARG A 89 -19.13 -6.70 25.53
CA ARG A 89 -18.55 -7.98 26.01
C ARG A 89 -19.28 -8.57 27.21
N GLU A 90 -19.92 -7.74 28.03
CA GLU A 90 -20.71 -8.17 29.19
C GLU A 90 -22.20 -8.37 28.84
N GLY A 91 -22.58 -8.27 27.57
CA GLY A 91 -23.94 -8.56 27.10
C GLY A 91 -24.95 -7.43 27.27
N PHE A 92 -24.50 -6.19 27.56
CA PHE A 92 -25.37 -5.03 27.75
C PHE A 92 -25.67 -4.26 26.45
N GLY A 93 -25.17 -4.72 25.30
CA GLY A 93 -25.32 -4.04 24.01
C GLY A 93 -24.14 -3.11 23.67
N GLU A 94 -24.18 -2.51 22.49
CA GLU A 94 -23.16 -1.57 22.01
C GLU A 94 -23.19 -0.29 22.85
N CYS A 95 -22.01 0.16 23.31
CA CYS A 95 -21.88 1.50 23.88
C CYS A 95 -21.88 2.49 22.72
N GLY A 96 -22.96 3.29 22.65
CA GLY A 96 -23.15 4.29 21.59
C GLY A 96 -22.11 5.40 21.59
#